data_AF-A0A128FJZ8-F1
#
_entry.id   AF-A0A128FJZ8-F1
#
_cell.length_a   1.000
_cell.length_b   1.000
_cell.length_c   1.000
_cell.angle_alpha   90.00
_cell.angle_beta   90.00
_cell.angle_gamma   90.00
#
_symmetry.space_group_name_H-M   'P 1'
#
loop_
_entity.id
_entity.type
_entity.pdbx_description
1 polymer ?
#
loop_
_entity_poly.entity_id
_entity_poly.type
_entity_poly.pdbx_seq_one_letter_code
_entity_poly.pdbx_strand_id
1 'polypeptide(L)'
;MSKQYVSVIPNMDMPSNIRGVGGGAKLKTYEPTSEKDDFVSRKMRESDAAQSRTNGPIEHGEPYKSQSVLDSQSGQNTSINDQSTTDEEKDHLVVFLGGAGMRGDYQYDMVRALMQAGVKRAVCGNYSGVFENGEDLDYNEYVDMAADATSVIFYNQAEDDPIALQMVNSSECKIEQKYELGDTEWVTYSGKNAYGDDCPSSVLRVKLAPRTLDLSLQALDVTAPTPCQGGEFTFIGYSWGGVISARAAVYHANNGLTVDNLVLIGAPINHSLVKAVKSHAYIKNVIIMDLKEQGDPIYAGISDGEIISASFELGNQMIQGNGHFYYSGNDSEGKKRREELAATLVGMGIK
;
A
#
# COMPACT_ATOMS: atom_id res chain seq x y z
N MET A 1 37.08 -15.58 1.53
CA MET A 1 36.90 -14.71 2.71
C MET A 1 35.40 -14.47 2.84
N SER A 2 34.77 -14.92 3.92
CA SER A 2 33.34 -14.69 4.19
C SER A 2 33.11 -13.21 4.47
N LYS A 3 32.23 -12.56 3.71
CA LYS A 3 31.83 -11.17 3.97
C LYS A 3 31.03 -11.13 5.28
N GLN A 4 31.61 -10.60 6.35
CA GLN A 4 30.85 -10.21 7.53
C GLN A 4 30.13 -8.91 7.21
N TYR A 5 28.80 -8.97 7.08
CA TYR A 5 27.98 -7.76 6.98
C TYR A 5 27.74 -7.24 8.39
N VAL A 6 28.52 -6.23 8.80
CA VAL A 6 28.22 -5.42 9.98
C VAL A 6 27.39 -4.24 9.49
N SER A 7 26.06 -4.38 9.55
CA SER A 7 25.16 -3.26 9.38
C SER A 7 25.27 -2.37 10.62
N VAL A 8 25.80 -1.15 10.45
CA VAL A 8 25.68 -0.11 11.47
C VAL A 8 24.27 0.44 11.35
N ILE A 9 23.35 -0.07 12.16
CA ILE A 9 21.98 0.46 12.25
C ILE A 9 22.11 1.83 12.91
N PRO A 10 21.80 2.95 12.23
CA PRO A 10 21.74 4.25 12.89
C PRO A 10 20.70 4.18 14.01
N ASN A 11 20.91 4.94 15.08
CA ASN A 11 20.00 4.97 16.22
C ASN A 11 18.63 5.50 15.74
N MET A 12 17.73 4.59 15.38
CA MET A 12 16.38 4.92 14.92
C MET A 12 15.50 5.09 16.16
N ASP A 13 15.15 6.34 16.49
CA ASP A 13 14.04 6.60 17.39
C ASP A 13 12.76 6.15 16.68
N MET A 14 12.22 5.00 17.11
CA MET A 14 10.97 4.49 16.57
C MET A 14 9.80 5.41 16.99
N PRO A 15 8.91 5.79 16.07
CA PRO A 15 7.79 6.67 16.39
C PRO A 15 6.85 6.02 17.43
N SER A 16 6.28 6.87 18.29
CA SER A 16 5.49 6.46 19.47
C SER A 16 4.18 5.74 19.13
N ASN A 17 3.72 5.80 17.88
CA ASN A 17 2.51 5.11 17.39
C ASN A 17 2.66 3.57 17.36
N ILE A 18 3.88 3.01 17.38
CA ILE A 18 4.11 1.55 17.44
C ILE A 18 3.84 0.98 18.85
N ARG A 19 3.82 1.80 19.91
CA ARG A 19 3.66 1.31 21.30
C ARG A 19 2.21 0.99 21.72
N GLY A 20 1.22 1.22 20.86
CA GLY A 20 -0.21 1.17 21.25
C GLY A 20 -1.05 0.02 20.69
N VAL A 21 -0.56 -0.78 19.74
CA VAL A 21 -1.43 -1.69 18.95
C VAL A 21 -1.72 -3.04 19.62
N GLY A 22 -1.37 -3.21 20.90
CA GLY A 22 -1.56 -4.45 21.66
C GLY A 22 -2.18 -4.19 23.03
N GLY A 23 -3.48 -3.92 23.08
CA GLY A 23 -4.19 -3.84 24.35
C GLY A 23 -5.60 -3.28 24.22
N GLY A 24 -6.61 -4.17 24.24
CA GLY A 24 -8.01 -3.78 24.22
C GLY A 24 -8.35 -2.83 25.37
N ALA A 25 -8.68 -1.58 25.03
CA ALA A 25 -9.29 -0.62 25.94
C ALA A 25 -10.64 -0.18 25.38
N LYS A 26 -11.67 -0.27 26.23
CA LYS A 26 -13.06 0.09 25.91
C LYS A 26 -13.17 1.58 25.58
N LEU A 27 -13.81 1.88 24.44
CA LEU A 27 -14.25 3.20 24.01
C LEU A 27 -14.94 3.96 25.16
N LYS A 28 -14.40 5.12 25.52
CA LYS A 28 -15.16 6.18 26.19
C LYS A 28 -15.56 7.21 25.15
N THR A 29 -16.86 7.49 25.09
CA THR A 29 -17.45 8.58 24.31
C THR A 29 -16.88 9.92 24.75
N TYR A 30 -16.39 10.70 23.79
CA TYR A 30 -15.92 12.07 23.98
C TYR A 30 -17.04 13.04 23.58
N GLU A 31 -17.46 13.92 24.51
CA GLU A 31 -18.31 15.06 24.19
C GLU A 31 -17.44 16.29 23.90
N PRO A 32 -17.70 17.03 22.81
CA PRO A 32 -16.93 18.22 22.48
C PRO A 32 -17.39 19.41 23.33
N THR A 33 -16.47 20.03 24.06
CA THR A 33 -16.67 21.38 24.61
C THR A 33 -15.90 22.41 23.77
N SER A 34 -16.64 23.44 23.38
CA SER A 34 -16.24 24.60 22.59
C SER A 34 -15.09 25.40 23.19
N GLU A 35 -14.18 25.85 22.32
CA GLU A 35 -13.45 27.15 22.34
C GLU A 35 -12.30 27.18 21.31
N LYS A 36 -11.85 26.01 20.81
CA LYS A 36 -10.74 25.91 19.84
C LYS A 36 -11.13 26.16 18.37
N ASP A 37 -12.40 25.97 18.00
CA ASP A 37 -12.85 26.12 16.61
C ASP A 37 -12.98 27.58 16.15
N ASP A 38 -12.98 28.52 17.10
CA ASP A 38 -13.19 29.95 16.85
C ASP A 38 -11.90 30.69 16.45
N PHE A 39 -10.72 30.08 16.68
CA PHE A 39 -9.42 30.65 16.30
C PHE A 39 -9.08 30.37 14.82
N VAL A 40 -9.43 29.17 14.33
CA VAL A 40 -9.14 28.73 12.96
C VAL A 40 -9.96 29.52 11.94
N SER A 41 -11.24 29.76 12.23
CA SER A 41 -12.14 30.55 11.38
C SER A 41 -11.72 32.01 11.24
N ARG A 42 -10.97 32.55 12.21
CA ARG A 42 -10.52 33.95 12.21
C ARG A 42 -9.27 34.16 11.34
N LYS A 43 -8.37 33.18 11.30
CA LYS A 43 -7.14 33.24 10.49
C LYS A 43 -7.39 33.08 8.99
N MET A 44 -8.37 32.28 8.59
CA MET A 44 -8.74 32.12 7.17
C MET A 44 -9.38 33.38 6.57
N ARG A 45 -10.04 34.22 7.38
CA ARG A 45 -10.63 35.49 6.89
C ARG A 45 -9.59 36.60 6.70
N GLU A 46 -8.41 36.50 7.32
CA GLU A 46 -7.35 37.50 7.19
C GLU A 46 -6.41 37.22 6.01
N SER A 47 -6.29 35.96 5.54
CA SER A 47 -5.49 35.61 4.36
C SER A 47 -6.14 36.05 3.04
N ASP A 48 -7.46 35.96 2.94
CA ASP A 48 -8.18 36.26 1.70
C ASP A 48 -8.29 37.78 1.43
N ALA A 49 -8.18 38.60 2.47
CA ALA A 49 -8.18 40.06 2.35
C ALA A 49 -6.81 40.62 1.89
N ALA A 50 -5.73 39.85 2.00
CA ALA A 50 -4.36 40.34 1.73
C ALA A 50 -3.88 40.13 0.28
N GLN A 51 -4.56 39.31 -0.54
CA GLN A 51 -4.12 39.01 -1.91
C GLN A 51 -4.72 39.92 -3.01
N SER A 52 -5.62 40.85 -2.67
CA SER A 52 -6.28 41.70 -3.67
C SER A 52 -5.71 43.13 -3.80
N ARG A 53 -4.38 43.33 -3.77
CA ARG A 53 -3.78 44.61 -4.21
C ARG A 53 -2.36 44.43 -4.73
N THR A 54 -2.18 44.39 -6.06
CA THR A 54 -1.11 45.09 -6.81
C THR A 54 -1.24 44.80 -8.31
N ASN A 55 -1.35 45.87 -9.11
CA ASN A 55 -1.42 45.83 -10.58
C ASN A 55 -0.03 46.06 -11.19
N GLY A 56 0.27 45.36 -12.28
CA GLY A 56 1.29 45.70 -13.28
C GLY A 56 0.97 44.98 -14.61
N PRO A 57 1.12 45.62 -15.79
CA PRO A 57 0.63 45.06 -17.05
C PRO A 57 1.72 44.19 -17.72
N ILE A 58 1.39 42.94 -18.02
CA ILE A 58 2.22 42.06 -18.88
C ILE A 58 1.32 41.36 -19.90
N GLU A 59 1.84 41.31 -21.12
CA GLU A 59 1.20 40.95 -22.39
C GLU A 59 0.65 39.52 -22.47
N HIS A 60 -0.33 39.38 -23.35
CA HIS A 60 -1.11 38.18 -23.65
C HIS A 60 -0.28 36.95 -24.04
N GLY A 61 -0.28 35.94 -23.17
CA GLY A 61 -0.20 34.52 -23.53
C GLY A 61 -1.41 33.82 -22.89
N GLU A 62 -2.16 33.04 -23.67
CA GLU A 62 -3.40 32.42 -23.18
C GLU A 62 -3.15 31.52 -21.97
N PRO A 63 -3.88 31.72 -20.84
CA PRO A 63 -3.78 30.81 -19.71
C PRO A 63 -4.58 29.54 -20.00
N TYR A 64 -3.88 28.41 -19.97
CA TYR A 64 -4.46 27.07 -19.86
C TYR A 64 -5.40 27.05 -18.65
N LYS A 65 -6.70 26.83 -18.88
CA LYS A 65 -7.67 26.62 -17.80
C LYS A 65 -7.36 25.28 -17.15
N SER A 66 -6.80 25.30 -15.95
CA SER A 66 -6.87 24.17 -15.03
C SER A 66 -8.33 23.98 -14.63
N GLN A 67 -9.02 23.07 -15.31
CA GLN A 67 -10.33 22.60 -14.87
C GLN A 67 -10.11 21.90 -13.51
N SER A 68 -10.54 22.52 -12.43
CA SER A 68 -10.60 21.90 -11.11
C SER A 68 -11.51 20.68 -11.18
N VAL A 69 -10.94 19.48 -11.08
CA VAL A 69 -11.67 18.21 -10.96
C VAL A 69 -12.14 18.06 -9.49
N LEU A 70 -13.02 18.95 -9.06
CA LEU A 70 -13.60 18.94 -7.70
C LEU A 70 -15.13 18.74 -7.67
N ASP A 71 -15.74 18.39 -8.81
CA ASP A 71 -17.19 18.15 -8.89
C ASP A 71 -17.57 16.66 -9.11
N SER A 72 -16.66 15.70 -8.91
CA SER A 72 -16.95 14.28 -9.21
C SER A 72 -17.33 13.42 -8.00
N GLN A 73 -17.50 13.98 -6.79
CA GLN A 73 -17.97 13.21 -5.62
C GLN A 73 -19.27 13.74 -4.97
N SER A 74 -19.94 14.76 -5.53
CA SER A 74 -21.26 15.23 -5.05
C SER A 74 -22.45 14.74 -5.89
N GLY A 75 -22.24 13.79 -6.80
CA GLY A 75 -23.23 13.34 -7.79
C GLY A 75 -23.68 11.88 -7.73
N GLN A 76 -23.42 11.13 -6.64
CA GLN A 76 -23.95 9.77 -6.47
C GLN A 76 -25.13 9.78 -5.48
N ASN A 77 -26.21 10.44 -5.85
CA ASN A 77 -27.52 10.25 -5.20
C ASN A 77 -28.65 10.33 -6.25
N THR A 78 -28.42 9.70 -7.40
CA THR A 78 -29.50 9.43 -8.35
C THR A 78 -30.33 8.27 -7.82
N SER A 79 -31.60 8.55 -7.55
CA SER A 79 -32.62 7.57 -7.20
C SER A 79 -32.58 6.42 -8.21
N ILE A 80 -32.07 5.27 -7.76
CA ILE A 80 -31.98 4.06 -8.56
C ILE A 80 -33.40 3.59 -8.83
N ASN A 81 -33.77 3.61 -10.12
CA ASN A 81 -35.00 3.02 -10.60
C ASN A 81 -34.90 1.50 -10.38
N ASP A 82 -35.78 0.98 -9.53
CA ASP A 82 -35.86 -0.41 -9.08
C ASP A 82 -36.42 -1.30 -10.20
N GLN A 83 -35.70 -1.39 -11.32
CA GLN A 83 -35.91 -2.42 -12.32
C GLN A 83 -35.08 -3.63 -11.91
N SER A 84 -35.77 -4.64 -11.37
CA SER A 84 -35.29 -6.01 -11.21
C SER A 84 -34.64 -6.48 -12.51
N THR A 85 -33.32 -6.36 -12.58
CA THR A 85 -32.51 -7.10 -13.54
C THR A 85 -32.48 -8.53 -13.03
N THR A 86 -33.08 -9.41 -13.84
CA THR A 86 -33.07 -10.85 -13.63
C THR A 86 -31.63 -11.33 -13.41
N ASP A 87 -31.46 -12.20 -12.41
CA ASP A 87 -30.31 -13.06 -12.11
C ASP A 87 -29.17 -13.08 -13.16
N GLU A 88 -27.92 -12.93 -12.69
CA GLU A 88 -26.64 -13.31 -13.34
C GLU A 88 -25.65 -12.22 -13.78
N GLU A 89 -25.81 -10.95 -13.39
CA GLU A 89 -24.59 -10.13 -13.26
C GLU A 89 -23.97 -10.44 -11.90
N LYS A 90 -23.29 -11.59 -11.84
CA LYS A 90 -22.47 -12.00 -10.70
C LYS A 90 -21.68 -10.79 -10.22
N ASP A 91 -21.87 -10.44 -8.96
CA ASP A 91 -21.42 -9.16 -8.43
C ASP A 91 -19.88 -9.17 -8.29
N HIS A 92 -19.15 -8.74 -9.32
CA HIS A 92 -17.69 -8.64 -9.31
C HIS A 92 -17.24 -7.47 -8.43
N LEU A 93 -16.11 -7.57 -7.73
CA LEU A 93 -15.51 -6.45 -7.01
C LEU A 93 -14.01 -6.45 -7.25
N VAL A 94 -13.49 -5.31 -7.72
CA VAL A 94 -12.05 -5.07 -7.86
C VAL A 94 -11.65 -3.92 -6.95
N VAL A 95 -10.83 -4.20 -5.94
CA VAL A 95 -10.31 -3.18 -5.03
C VAL A 95 -8.89 -2.84 -5.43
N PHE A 96 -8.67 -1.60 -5.86
CA PHE A 96 -7.34 -1.03 -6.11
C PHE A 96 -6.82 -0.32 -4.86
N LEU A 97 -5.58 -0.64 -4.46
CA LEU A 97 -4.85 0.03 -3.38
C LEU A 97 -3.54 0.58 -3.96
N GLY A 98 -3.40 1.90 -4.00
CA GLY A 98 -2.16 2.57 -4.40
C GLY A 98 -1.07 2.54 -3.33
N GLY A 99 0.12 3.06 -3.64
CA GLY A 99 1.24 3.21 -2.71
C GLY A 99 1.05 4.29 -1.63
N ALA A 100 1.88 4.21 -0.59
CA ALA A 100 2.09 5.12 0.55
C ALA A 100 0.84 5.71 1.22
N GLY A 101 -0.36 5.11 1.10
CA GLY A 101 -1.56 5.65 1.75
C GLY A 101 -2.01 7.04 1.25
N MET A 102 -1.23 7.66 0.36
CA MET A 102 -1.49 8.99 -0.17
C MET A 102 -2.65 8.88 -1.15
N ARG A 103 -3.72 9.66 -0.90
CA ARG A 103 -4.80 9.96 -1.86
C ARG A 103 -4.23 10.70 -3.09
N GLY A 104 -3.36 10.05 -3.85
CA GLY A 104 -2.83 10.55 -5.10
C GLY A 104 -3.90 10.41 -6.18
N ASP A 105 -4.04 11.45 -7.00
CA ASP A 105 -5.00 11.49 -8.11
C ASP A 105 -4.85 10.29 -9.07
N TYR A 106 -3.64 9.75 -9.19
CA TYR A 106 -3.35 8.58 -10.02
C TYR A 106 -4.19 7.35 -9.63
N GLN A 107 -4.61 7.20 -8.36
CA GLN A 107 -5.41 6.06 -7.93
C GLN A 107 -6.80 6.07 -8.58
N TYR A 108 -7.45 7.23 -8.61
CA TYR A 108 -8.74 7.40 -9.28
C TYR A 108 -8.62 7.24 -10.80
N ASP A 109 -7.53 7.73 -11.38
CA ASP A 109 -7.24 7.51 -12.80
C ASP A 109 -7.00 6.03 -13.11
N MET A 110 -6.37 5.28 -12.20
CA MET A 110 -6.15 3.84 -12.35
C MET A 110 -7.48 3.08 -12.32
N VAL A 111 -8.35 3.38 -11.34
CA VAL A 111 -9.70 2.82 -11.27
C VAL A 111 -10.50 3.17 -12.53
N ARG A 112 -10.41 4.42 -13.01
CA ARG A 112 -11.06 4.85 -14.26
C ARG A 112 -10.54 4.06 -15.46
N ALA A 113 -9.22 3.85 -15.56
CA ALA A 113 -8.61 3.06 -16.62
C ALA A 113 -9.07 1.59 -16.59
N LEU A 114 -9.15 0.97 -15.40
CA LEU A 114 -9.71 -0.37 -15.22
C LEU A 114 -11.15 -0.44 -15.74
N MET A 115 -12.01 0.50 -15.31
CA MET A 115 -13.41 0.55 -15.75
C MET A 115 -13.53 0.74 -17.27
N GLN A 116 -12.70 1.60 -17.86
CA GLN A 116 -12.67 1.82 -19.31
C GLN A 116 -12.19 0.60 -20.10
N ALA A 117 -11.29 -0.21 -19.51
CA ALA A 117 -10.86 -1.48 -20.08
C ALA A 117 -11.90 -2.60 -19.94
N GLY A 118 -13.00 -2.36 -19.22
CA GLY A 118 -14.09 -3.30 -19.04
C GLY A 118 -14.15 -3.99 -17.67
N VAL A 119 -13.30 -3.58 -16.72
CA VAL A 119 -13.32 -4.10 -15.35
C VAL A 119 -14.53 -3.56 -14.60
N LYS A 120 -15.38 -4.44 -14.10
CA LYS A 120 -16.62 -4.10 -13.41
C LYS A 120 -16.35 -3.76 -11.95
N ARG A 121 -17.07 -2.75 -11.43
CA ARG A 121 -17.04 -2.33 -10.01
C ARG A 121 -15.61 -2.18 -9.45
N ALA A 122 -14.70 -1.64 -10.25
CA ALA A 122 -13.41 -1.22 -9.75
C ALA A 122 -13.60 -0.04 -8.78
N VAL A 123 -13.00 -0.14 -7.59
CA VAL A 123 -13.05 0.88 -6.54
C VAL A 123 -11.66 1.12 -5.98
N CYS A 124 -11.43 2.31 -5.44
CA CYS A 124 -10.23 2.60 -4.67
C CYS A 124 -10.50 2.26 -3.21
N GLY A 125 -9.58 1.58 -2.54
CA GLY A 125 -9.56 1.53 -1.08
C GLY A 125 -8.65 2.62 -0.53
N ASN A 126 -8.89 2.99 0.72
CA ASN A 126 -8.06 3.91 1.49
C ASN A 126 -7.73 3.27 2.84
N TYR A 127 -6.45 3.16 3.14
CA TYR A 127 -5.95 2.49 4.34
C TYR A 127 -5.17 3.43 5.27
N SER A 128 -5.26 4.76 5.06
CA SER A 128 -4.63 5.73 5.97
C SER A 128 -5.13 5.54 7.42
N GLY A 129 -6.44 5.27 7.58
CA GLY A 129 -7.05 4.99 8.89
C GLY A 129 -6.64 3.66 9.54
N VAL A 130 -5.92 2.77 8.85
CA VAL A 130 -5.46 1.48 9.42
C VAL A 130 -4.24 1.68 10.32
N PHE A 131 -3.40 2.68 10.01
CA PHE A 131 -2.14 2.94 10.72
C PHE A 131 -2.21 4.14 11.67
N GLU A 132 -3.22 5.00 11.48
CA GLU A 132 -3.35 6.25 12.20
C GLU A 132 -4.43 6.20 13.29
N ASN A 133 -4.10 6.70 14.48
CA ASN A 133 -5.11 7.28 15.40
C ASN A 133 -5.49 8.73 14.98
N GLY A 134 -5.17 9.16 13.75
CA GLY A 134 -5.54 10.44 13.14
C GLY A 134 -4.57 11.61 13.36
N GLU A 135 -3.25 11.40 13.51
CA GLU A 135 -2.29 12.49 13.83
C GLU A 135 -1.26 12.85 12.72
N ASP A 136 -1.30 12.27 11.52
CA ASP A 136 -0.23 12.45 10.50
C ASP A 136 -0.39 13.66 9.56
N LEU A 137 -1.26 14.63 9.85
CA LEU A 137 -1.59 15.70 8.88
C LEU A 137 -0.56 16.84 8.73
N ASP A 138 0.61 16.82 9.40
CA ASP A 138 1.54 17.98 9.40
C ASP A 138 3.02 17.66 9.08
N TYR A 139 3.36 16.45 8.63
CA TYR A 139 4.76 16.13 8.30
C TYR A 139 5.18 16.56 6.88
N ASN A 140 6.47 16.85 6.73
CA ASN A 140 7.10 17.04 5.44
C ASN A 140 7.01 15.73 4.63
N GLU A 141 6.61 15.80 3.36
CA GLU A 141 6.43 14.65 2.44
C GLU A 141 7.61 13.65 2.44
N TYR A 142 8.85 14.12 2.66
CA TYR A 142 10.02 13.23 2.75
C TYR A 142 10.09 12.44 4.06
N VAL A 143 9.65 13.04 5.17
CA VAL A 143 9.59 12.38 6.48
C VAL A 143 8.44 11.38 6.50
N ASP A 144 7.31 11.76 5.91
CA ASP A 144 6.14 10.91 5.71
C ASP A 144 6.51 9.67 4.86
N MET A 145 7.13 9.87 3.70
CA MET A 145 7.62 8.78 2.86
C MET A 145 8.62 7.87 3.59
N ALA A 146 9.52 8.42 4.40
CA ALA A 146 10.47 7.60 5.17
C ALA A 146 9.79 6.83 6.31
N ALA A 147 8.80 7.43 6.96
CA ALA A 147 7.96 6.77 7.96
C ALA A 147 7.14 5.64 7.34
N ASP A 148 6.57 5.85 6.15
CA ASP A 148 5.89 4.83 5.38
C ASP A 148 6.82 3.72 4.89
N ALA A 149 8.00 4.07 4.38
CA ALA A 149 9.01 3.09 3.97
C ALA A 149 9.48 2.22 5.14
N THR A 150 9.51 2.76 6.35
CA THR A 150 9.85 2.00 7.56
C THR A 150 8.66 1.22 8.11
N SER A 151 7.43 1.73 7.97
CA SER A 151 6.22 0.97 8.29
C SER A 151 6.12 -0.26 7.38
N VAL A 152 6.64 -0.19 6.15
CA VAL A 152 6.72 -1.33 5.23
C VAL A 152 7.29 -2.55 5.89
N ILE A 153 8.51 -2.44 6.39
CA ILE A 153 9.25 -3.53 7.04
C ILE A 153 8.39 -4.25 8.09
N PHE A 154 7.54 -3.51 8.80
CA PHE A 154 6.77 -4.03 9.92
C PHE A 154 5.45 -4.72 9.56
N TYR A 155 4.84 -4.40 8.43
CA TYR A 155 3.59 -5.06 7.97
C TYR A 155 3.80 -5.96 6.77
N ASN A 156 5.03 -6.04 6.29
CA ASN A 156 5.41 -6.77 5.10
C ASN A 156 5.52 -8.29 5.30
N GLN A 157 4.76 -8.87 6.23
CA GLN A 157 4.97 -10.24 6.68
C GLN A 157 3.66 -10.99 6.80
N ALA A 158 3.72 -12.32 6.71
CA ALA A 158 2.58 -13.16 7.05
C ALA A 158 2.21 -12.99 8.53
N GLU A 159 0.92 -13.11 8.86
CA GLU A 159 0.43 -12.92 10.24
C GLU A 159 1.00 -13.91 11.25
N ASP A 160 1.34 -15.11 10.77
CA ASP A 160 1.93 -16.19 11.55
C ASP A 160 3.46 -16.17 11.53
N ASP A 161 4.09 -15.24 10.80
CA ASP A 161 5.53 -15.05 10.81
C ASP A 161 5.92 -14.14 11.98
N PRO A 162 6.61 -14.67 13.03
CA PRO A 162 6.99 -13.85 14.16
C PRO A 162 8.18 -12.92 13.83
N ILE A 163 8.88 -13.09 12.70
CA ILE A 163 10.16 -12.43 12.42
C ILE A 163 9.93 -11.06 11.77
N ALA A 164 9.77 -10.02 12.57
CA ALA A 164 9.50 -8.65 12.13
C ALA A 164 10.59 -7.92 11.34
N LEU A 165 11.84 -8.38 11.42
CA LEU A 165 12.94 -7.80 10.67
C LEU A 165 13.87 -8.90 10.19
N GLN A 166 14.00 -8.99 8.87
CA GLN A 166 14.87 -9.91 8.18
C GLN A 166 15.79 -9.17 7.20
N MET A 167 16.99 -8.85 7.67
CA MET A 167 17.99 -8.07 6.92
C MET A 167 18.53 -8.76 5.66
N VAL A 168 18.41 -10.07 5.56
CA VAL A 168 18.95 -10.85 4.44
C VAL A 168 18.03 -12.00 4.10
N ASN A 169 17.96 -12.35 2.83
CA ASN A 169 17.15 -13.47 2.41
C ASN A 169 17.73 -14.79 2.93
N SER A 170 16.97 -15.44 3.82
CA SER A 170 17.28 -16.73 4.45
C SER A 170 16.20 -17.77 4.14
N SER A 171 15.39 -17.53 3.11
CA SER A 171 14.41 -18.49 2.61
C SER A 171 15.10 -19.78 2.20
N GLU A 172 14.54 -20.92 2.60
CA GLU A 172 15.07 -22.27 2.32
C GLU A 172 16.47 -22.58 2.89
N CYS A 173 17.10 -21.64 3.59
CA CYS A 173 18.36 -21.89 4.26
C CYS A 173 18.21 -22.91 5.39
N LYS A 174 19.17 -23.82 5.49
CA LYS A 174 19.21 -24.80 6.58
C LYS A 174 19.68 -24.10 7.85
N ILE A 175 18.83 -24.14 8.89
CA ILE A 175 19.19 -23.65 10.22
C ILE A 175 20.15 -24.64 10.87
N GLU A 176 21.34 -24.19 11.24
CA GLU A 176 22.33 -25.01 11.96
C GLU A 176 22.25 -24.75 13.48
N GLN A 177 22.12 -23.47 13.87
CA GLN A 177 22.06 -23.06 15.27
C GLN A 177 21.13 -21.87 15.43
N LYS A 178 20.50 -21.81 16.61
CA LYS A 178 19.58 -20.74 17.00
C LYS A 178 19.83 -20.35 18.45
N TYR A 179 20.04 -19.06 18.69
CA TYR A 179 20.19 -18.49 20.04
C TYR A 179 19.13 -17.40 20.21
N GLU A 180 18.30 -17.51 21.24
CA GLU A 180 17.24 -16.55 21.51
C GLU A 180 17.59 -15.68 22.73
N LEU A 181 17.40 -14.37 22.60
CA LEU A 181 17.59 -13.38 23.64
C LEU A 181 16.40 -12.41 23.62
N GLY A 182 15.34 -12.75 24.36
CA GLY A 182 14.08 -11.99 24.35
C GLY A 182 13.43 -11.99 22.97
N ASP A 183 13.13 -10.80 22.46
CA ASP A 183 12.53 -10.58 21.14
C ASP A 183 13.56 -10.59 20.00
N THR A 184 14.74 -11.13 20.23
CA THR A 184 15.80 -11.21 19.22
C THR A 184 16.32 -12.64 19.12
N GLU A 185 16.52 -13.12 17.90
CA GLU A 185 17.17 -14.41 17.66
C GLU A 185 18.41 -14.24 16.76
N TRP A 186 19.51 -14.86 17.16
CA TRP A 186 20.69 -15.04 16.33
C TRP A 186 20.62 -16.43 15.71
N VAL A 187 20.61 -16.49 14.37
CA VAL A 187 20.46 -17.75 13.64
C VAL A 187 21.63 -17.93 12.69
N THR A 188 22.24 -19.11 12.75
CA THR A 188 23.34 -19.52 11.87
C THR A 188 22.77 -20.43 10.79
N TYR A 189 23.09 -20.15 9.54
CA TYR A 189 22.62 -20.95 8.39
C TYR A 189 23.74 -21.66 7.66
N SER A 190 23.35 -22.66 6.88
CA SER A 190 24.16 -23.28 5.84
C SER A 190 23.31 -23.54 4.58
N GLY A 191 23.99 -23.95 3.51
CA GLY A 191 23.34 -24.33 2.26
C GLY A 191 23.11 -23.16 1.31
N LYS A 192 22.04 -23.29 0.51
CA LYS A 192 21.62 -22.32 -0.50
C LYS A 192 20.22 -21.81 -0.17
N ASN A 193 19.95 -20.55 -0.46
CA ASN A 193 18.60 -19.99 -0.32
C ASN A 193 17.72 -20.35 -1.54
N ALA A 194 16.47 -19.90 -1.56
CA ALA A 194 15.51 -20.16 -2.65
C ALA A 194 15.99 -19.67 -4.05
N TYR A 195 17.00 -18.81 -4.10
CA TYR A 195 17.57 -18.25 -5.33
C TYR A 195 18.88 -18.93 -5.74
N GLY A 196 19.37 -19.90 -4.96
CA GLY A 196 20.63 -20.61 -5.24
C GLY A 196 21.89 -19.89 -4.70
N ASP A 197 21.73 -18.77 -4.00
CA ASP A 197 22.83 -18.05 -3.36
C ASP A 197 23.26 -18.72 -2.06
N ASP A 198 24.54 -18.57 -1.69
CA ASP A 198 25.04 -19.06 -0.41
C ASP A 198 24.28 -18.40 0.75
N CYS A 199 23.81 -19.22 1.68
CA CYS A 199 23.13 -18.71 2.86
C CYS A 199 24.07 -17.84 3.70
N PRO A 200 23.55 -16.75 4.30
CA PRO A 200 24.33 -15.92 5.22
C PRO A 200 24.77 -16.75 6.41
N SER A 201 26.05 -16.66 6.81
CA SER A 201 26.58 -17.47 7.90
C SER A 201 25.87 -17.22 9.23
N SER A 202 25.42 -15.99 9.47
CA SER A 202 24.67 -15.62 10.67
C SER A 202 23.77 -14.42 10.40
N VAL A 203 22.57 -14.43 10.99
CA VAL A 203 21.57 -13.36 10.86
C VAL A 203 20.98 -13.04 12.22
N LEU A 204 20.92 -11.75 12.53
CA LEU A 204 20.11 -11.23 13.63
C LEU A 204 18.68 -11.02 13.11
N ARG A 205 17.70 -11.57 13.82
CA ARG A 205 16.28 -11.40 13.54
C ARG A 205 15.61 -10.81 14.77
N VAL A 206 14.69 -9.87 14.53
CA VAL A 206 13.86 -9.30 15.59
C VAL A 206 12.48 -9.95 15.47
N LYS A 207 11.99 -10.51 16.57
CA LYS A 207 10.62 -11.00 16.67
C LYS A 207 9.71 -9.85 17.10
N LEU A 208 8.51 -9.77 16.53
CA LEU A 208 7.45 -8.96 17.13
C LEU A 208 6.22 -9.83 17.39
N ALA A 209 5.41 -9.40 18.35
CA ALA A 209 4.13 -10.04 18.61
C ALA A 209 3.28 -10.03 17.32
N PRO A 210 2.46 -11.07 17.08
CA PRO A 210 1.54 -11.09 15.95
C PRO A 210 0.70 -9.82 15.90
N ARG A 211 0.59 -9.22 14.71
CA ARG A 211 -0.17 -7.99 14.48
C ARG A 211 -1.41 -8.31 13.68
N THR A 212 -2.52 -8.46 14.37
CA THR A 212 -3.84 -8.52 13.76
C THR A 212 -4.24 -7.10 13.37
N LEU A 213 -4.28 -6.82 12.07
CA LEU A 213 -4.89 -5.60 11.54
C LEU A 213 -6.29 -5.96 11.09
N ASP A 214 -7.26 -5.09 11.38
CA ASP A 214 -8.54 -5.17 10.69
C ASP A 214 -8.35 -4.66 9.26
N LEU A 215 -8.37 -5.60 8.31
CA LEU A 215 -8.26 -5.32 6.88
C LEU A 215 -9.56 -5.65 6.16
N SER A 216 -10.68 -5.52 6.86
CA SER A 216 -12.01 -5.56 6.25
C SER A 216 -12.16 -4.45 5.21
N LEU A 217 -13.06 -4.65 4.24
CA LEU A 217 -13.40 -3.61 3.26
C LEU A 217 -13.76 -2.27 3.91
N GLN A 218 -14.47 -2.31 5.05
CA GLN A 218 -14.82 -1.11 5.81
C GLN A 218 -13.58 -0.40 6.39
N ALA A 219 -12.61 -1.15 6.92
CA ALA A 219 -11.35 -0.58 7.41
C ALA A 219 -10.49 -0.01 6.28
N LEU A 220 -10.68 -0.50 5.06
CA LEU A 220 -10.09 0.03 3.82
C LEU A 220 -10.96 1.10 3.15
N ASP A 221 -11.95 1.68 3.84
CA ASP A 221 -12.88 2.70 3.31
C ASP A 221 -13.60 2.27 2.00
N VAL A 222 -13.76 0.96 1.79
CA VAL A 222 -14.50 0.38 0.68
C VAL A 222 -15.93 0.10 1.13
N THR A 223 -16.86 0.93 0.65
CA THR A 223 -18.30 0.79 0.94
C THR A 223 -19.01 -0.22 0.06
N ALA A 224 -18.35 -0.68 -1.00
CA ALA A 224 -18.89 -1.70 -1.89
C ALA A 224 -19.06 -3.03 -1.12
N PRO A 225 -20.21 -3.71 -1.24
CA PRO A 225 -20.39 -5.02 -0.62
C PRO A 225 -19.46 -6.05 -1.26
N THR A 226 -19.05 -7.04 -0.48
CA THR A 226 -18.33 -8.22 -0.97
C THR A 226 -19.16 -8.95 -2.04
N PRO A 227 -18.52 -9.51 -3.08
CA PRO A 227 -19.19 -10.33 -4.10
C PRO A 227 -20.12 -11.39 -3.52
N CYS A 228 -21.32 -11.51 -4.10
CA CYS A 228 -22.19 -12.67 -3.85
C CYS A 228 -21.56 -13.96 -4.40
N GLN A 229 -22.08 -15.11 -3.98
CA GLN A 229 -21.56 -16.42 -4.40
C GLN A 229 -21.48 -16.53 -5.94
N GLY A 230 -20.26 -16.69 -6.44
CA GLY A 230 -19.97 -16.82 -7.86
C GLY A 230 -19.53 -15.54 -8.58
N GLY A 231 -19.53 -14.38 -7.92
CA GLY A 231 -18.82 -13.17 -8.38
C GLY A 231 -17.32 -13.26 -8.11
N GLU A 232 -16.52 -12.50 -8.87
CA GLU A 232 -15.07 -12.46 -8.67
C GLU A 232 -14.69 -11.39 -7.65
N PHE A 233 -13.84 -11.75 -6.69
CA PHE A 233 -13.25 -10.82 -5.73
C PHE A 233 -11.76 -10.64 -6.01
N THR A 234 -11.37 -9.44 -6.42
CA THR A 234 -10.00 -9.12 -6.81
C THR A 234 -9.42 -8.00 -5.98
N PHE A 235 -8.18 -8.17 -5.53
CA PHE A 235 -7.33 -7.09 -5.03
C PHE A 235 -6.23 -6.77 -6.03
N ILE A 236 -6.00 -5.48 -6.27
CA ILE A 236 -4.88 -4.97 -7.06
C ILE A 236 -4.13 -3.98 -6.18
N GLY A 237 -2.87 -4.26 -5.89
CA GLY A 237 -2.03 -3.41 -5.07
C GLY A 237 -0.80 -2.94 -5.82
N TYR A 238 -0.52 -1.64 -5.76
CA TYR A 238 0.69 -1.03 -6.30
C TYR A 238 1.58 -0.50 -5.19
N SER A 239 2.89 -0.77 -5.27
CA SER A 239 3.85 -0.31 -4.26
C SER A 239 3.42 -0.79 -2.86
N TRP A 240 3.33 0.11 -1.89
CA TRP A 240 2.84 -0.17 -0.54
C TRP A 240 1.43 -0.77 -0.51
N GLY A 241 0.54 -0.31 -1.40
CA GLY A 241 -0.78 -0.90 -1.58
C GLY A 241 -0.72 -2.37 -1.96
N GLY A 242 0.37 -2.84 -2.57
CA GLY A 242 0.68 -4.26 -2.77
C GLY A 242 0.78 -5.06 -1.47
N VAL A 243 1.42 -4.49 -0.44
CA VAL A 243 1.51 -5.13 0.88
C VAL A 243 0.14 -5.19 1.53
N ILE A 244 -0.62 -4.08 1.49
CA ILE A 244 -1.97 -4.02 2.05
C ILE A 244 -2.91 -4.97 1.30
N SER A 245 -2.87 -5.02 -0.03
CA SER A 245 -3.65 -5.95 -0.84
C SER A 245 -3.33 -7.41 -0.52
N ALA A 246 -2.05 -7.75 -0.37
CA ALA A 246 -1.64 -9.10 0.00
C ALA A 246 -2.19 -9.50 1.37
N ARG A 247 -2.09 -8.60 2.35
CA ARG A 247 -2.62 -8.85 3.70
C ARG A 247 -4.15 -8.86 3.76
N ALA A 248 -4.83 -7.97 3.05
CA ALA A 248 -6.28 -7.95 2.94
C ALA A 248 -6.78 -9.24 2.27
N ALA A 249 -6.09 -9.72 1.24
CA ALA A 249 -6.42 -10.99 0.61
C ALA A 249 -6.33 -12.15 1.60
N VAL A 250 -5.24 -12.26 2.38
CA VAL A 250 -5.11 -13.28 3.43
C VAL A 250 -6.18 -13.12 4.51
N TYR A 251 -6.46 -11.89 4.95
CA TYR A 251 -7.51 -11.59 5.93
C TYR A 251 -8.87 -12.11 5.46
N HIS A 252 -9.31 -11.75 4.26
CA HIS A 252 -10.60 -12.20 3.71
C HIS A 252 -10.63 -13.71 3.49
N ALA A 253 -9.51 -14.27 3.04
CA ALA A 253 -9.36 -15.70 2.80
C ALA A 253 -9.42 -16.54 4.09
N ASN A 254 -8.82 -16.05 5.18
CA ASN A 254 -8.94 -16.63 6.52
C ASN A 254 -10.38 -16.57 7.06
N ASN A 255 -11.16 -15.59 6.62
CA ASN A 255 -12.58 -15.43 6.96
C ASN A 255 -13.53 -16.18 5.99
N GLY A 256 -12.99 -17.12 5.19
CA GLY A 256 -13.76 -18.02 4.34
C GLY A 256 -14.24 -17.41 3.01
N LEU A 257 -13.84 -16.18 2.69
CA LEU A 257 -14.10 -15.59 1.37
C LEU A 257 -13.06 -16.08 0.36
N THR A 258 -13.49 -16.35 -0.86
CA THR A 258 -12.55 -16.63 -1.95
C THR A 258 -12.08 -15.31 -2.54
N VAL A 259 -10.77 -15.15 -2.66
CA VAL A 259 -10.13 -14.09 -3.43
C VAL A 259 -9.71 -14.72 -4.75
N ASP A 260 -10.41 -14.37 -5.83
CA ASP A 260 -10.18 -14.93 -7.15
C ASP A 260 -8.84 -14.48 -7.71
N ASN A 261 -8.52 -13.20 -7.58
CA ASN A 261 -7.26 -12.65 -8.05
C ASN A 261 -6.61 -11.72 -7.01
N LEU A 262 -5.31 -11.86 -6.84
CA LEU A 262 -4.45 -10.91 -6.15
C LEU A 262 -3.37 -10.44 -7.13
N VAL A 263 -3.39 -9.17 -7.49
CA VAL A 263 -2.40 -8.55 -8.39
C VAL A 263 -1.48 -7.65 -7.58
N LEU A 264 -0.17 -7.85 -7.71
CA LEU A 264 0.87 -7.18 -6.94
C LEU A 264 1.86 -6.51 -7.89
N ILE A 265 1.82 -5.18 -7.98
CA ILE A 265 2.59 -4.39 -8.95
C ILE A 265 3.67 -3.61 -8.20
N GLY A 266 4.94 -3.88 -8.50
CA GLY A 266 6.07 -3.27 -7.77
C GLY A 266 5.94 -3.45 -6.26
N ALA A 267 5.30 -4.53 -5.80
CA ALA A 267 4.96 -4.69 -4.40
C ALA A 267 6.20 -5.15 -3.63
N PRO A 268 6.67 -4.42 -2.61
CA PRO A 268 7.83 -4.82 -1.83
C PRO A 268 7.46 -5.91 -0.83
N ILE A 269 6.72 -6.95 -1.23
CA ILE A 269 6.27 -7.96 -0.29
C ILE A 269 7.39 -8.92 0.11
N ASN A 270 7.55 -9.30 1.38
CA ASN A 270 8.63 -10.22 1.77
C ASN A 270 8.34 -11.67 1.34
N HIS A 271 9.33 -12.55 1.49
CA HIS A 271 9.19 -13.95 1.13
C HIS A 271 8.09 -14.70 1.91
N SER A 272 7.89 -14.42 3.21
CA SER A 272 6.86 -15.11 3.99
C SER A 272 5.46 -14.72 3.55
N LEU A 273 5.23 -13.44 3.25
CA LEU A 273 3.95 -12.96 2.73
C LEU A 273 3.69 -13.47 1.31
N VAL A 274 4.71 -13.50 0.42
CA VAL A 274 4.61 -14.15 -0.91
C VAL A 274 4.17 -15.61 -0.77
N LYS A 275 4.81 -16.35 0.15
CA LYS A 275 4.48 -17.74 0.41
C LYS A 275 3.06 -17.88 0.95
N ALA A 276 2.65 -17.02 1.88
CA ALA A 276 1.31 -17.04 2.45
C ALA A 276 0.25 -16.86 1.36
N VAL A 277 0.36 -15.82 0.52
CA VAL A 277 -0.64 -15.58 -0.53
C VAL A 277 -0.68 -16.68 -1.60
N LYS A 278 0.48 -17.24 -1.98
CA LYS A 278 0.56 -18.30 -3.00
C LYS A 278 0.09 -19.67 -2.51
N SER A 279 0.16 -19.93 -1.21
CA SER A 279 -0.20 -21.24 -0.63
C SER A 279 -1.60 -21.27 -0.02
N HIS A 280 -2.27 -20.12 0.10
CA HIS A 280 -3.58 -20.04 0.73
C HIS A 280 -4.68 -20.64 -0.16
N ALA A 281 -5.42 -21.64 0.34
CA ALA A 281 -6.41 -22.40 -0.46
C ALA A 281 -7.57 -21.55 -1.03
N TYR A 282 -7.87 -20.41 -0.41
CA TYR A 282 -8.91 -19.47 -0.83
C TYR A 282 -8.41 -18.29 -1.67
N ILE A 283 -7.11 -18.20 -1.96
CA ILE A 283 -6.56 -17.22 -2.92
C ILE A 283 -6.24 -17.99 -4.21
N LYS A 284 -7.01 -17.77 -5.27
CA LYS A 284 -6.99 -18.67 -6.45
C LYS A 284 -5.87 -18.34 -7.43
N ASN A 285 -5.63 -17.05 -7.66
CA ASN A 285 -4.64 -16.58 -8.60
C ASN A 285 -3.83 -15.44 -7.99
N VAL A 286 -2.50 -15.54 -8.05
CA VAL A 286 -1.58 -14.49 -7.59
C VAL A 286 -0.73 -14.06 -8.77
N ILE A 287 -0.94 -12.83 -9.23
CA ILE A 287 -0.21 -12.19 -10.33
C ILE A 287 0.80 -11.23 -9.73
N ILE A 288 2.09 -11.49 -9.94
CA ILE A 288 3.18 -10.62 -9.48
C ILE A 288 3.78 -9.93 -10.71
N MET A 289 3.81 -8.59 -10.66
CA MET A 289 4.35 -7.73 -11.70
C MET A 289 5.47 -6.86 -11.11
N ASP A 290 6.69 -7.41 -11.07
CA ASP A 290 7.87 -6.64 -10.71
C ASP A 290 8.20 -5.64 -11.82
N LEU A 291 8.61 -4.41 -11.46
CA LEU A 291 8.88 -3.34 -12.42
C LEU A 291 10.37 -3.24 -12.81
N LYS A 292 11.02 -4.40 -12.94
CA LYS A 292 12.47 -4.49 -13.22
C LYS A 292 12.85 -3.84 -14.55
N GLU A 293 11.99 -3.95 -15.56
CA GLU A 293 12.21 -3.33 -16.87
C GLU A 293 12.12 -1.79 -16.81
N GLN A 294 11.41 -1.25 -15.82
CA GLN A 294 11.30 0.19 -15.56
C GLN A 294 12.43 0.69 -14.66
N GLY A 295 13.25 -0.22 -14.11
CA GLY A 295 14.36 0.07 -13.21
C GLY A 295 14.01 0.02 -11.72
N ASP A 296 12.85 -0.51 -11.34
CA ASP A 296 12.45 -0.61 -9.93
C ASP A 296 13.37 -1.58 -9.15
N PRO A 297 14.04 -1.11 -8.08
CA PRO A 297 14.90 -1.96 -7.25
C PRO A 297 14.11 -2.88 -6.31
N ILE A 298 12.81 -2.61 -6.07
CA ILE A 298 11.98 -3.42 -5.18
C ILE A 298 11.08 -4.39 -5.96
N TYR A 299 10.83 -5.54 -5.35
CA TYR A 299 10.18 -6.68 -6.01
C TYR A 299 9.52 -7.59 -4.98
N ALA A 300 8.62 -8.47 -5.41
CA ALA A 300 8.00 -9.42 -4.51
C ALA A 300 8.98 -10.55 -4.12
N GLY A 301 9.12 -10.79 -2.83
CA GLY A 301 10.09 -11.72 -2.24
C GLY A 301 11.38 -11.04 -1.77
N ILE A 302 11.44 -9.71 -1.81
CA ILE A 302 12.56 -8.89 -1.35
C ILE A 302 12.77 -9.02 0.17
N SER A 303 14.03 -8.92 0.63
CA SER A 303 14.34 -8.83 2.07
C SER A 303 14.26 -7.40 2.60
N ASP A 304 14.08 -7.24 3.91
CA ASP A 304 13.99 -5.90 4.51
C ASP A 304 15.29 -5.11 4.35
N GLY A 305 16.44 -5.78 4.38
CA GLY A 305 17.73 -5.13 4.13
C GLY A 305 17.91 -4.63 2.70
N GLU A 306 17.33 -5.33 1.72
CA GLU A 306 17.32 -4.87 0.31
C GLU A 306 16.40 -3.66 0.15
N ILE A 307 15.22 -3.65 0.78
CA ILE A 307 14.32 -2.47 0.81
C ILE A 307 15.06 -1.26 1.40
N ILE A 308 15.71 -1.42 2.55
CA ILE A 308 16.48 -0.34 3.20
C ILE A 308 17.58 0.17 2.27
N SER A 309 18.28 -0.74 1.59
CA SER A 309 19.38 -0.40 0.67
C SER A 309 18.87 0.32 -0.58
N ALA A 310 17.65 0.03 -1.03
CA ALA A 310 17.01 0.67 -2.18
C ALA A 310 16.50 2.10 -1.89
N SER A 311 16.37 2.50 -0.62
CA SER A 311 15.76 3.78 -0.20
C SER A 311 16.31 5.01 -0.93
N PHE A 312 17.63 5.12 -1.12
CA PHE A 312 18.23 6.25 -1.83
C PHE A 312 17.88 6.26 -3.33
N GLU A 313 17.86 5.09 -3.97
CA GLU A 313 17.47 4.95 -5.37
C GLU A 313 15.98 5.28 -5.55
N LEU A 314 15.13 4.79 -4.65
CA LEU A 314 13.69 5.10 -4.64
C LEU A 314 13.43 6.60 -4.52
N GLY A 315 14.16 7.31 -3.65
CA GLY A 315 14.04 8.77 -3.54
C GLY A 315 14.37 9.50 -4.85
N ASN A 316 15.39 9.03 -5.60
CA ASN A 316 15.71 9.59 -6.91
C ASN A 316 14.65 9.24 -7.97
N GLN A 317 14.12 8.02 -7.95
CA GLN A 317 13.07 7.57 -8.86
C GLN A 317 11.75 8.32 -8.66
N MET A 318 11.43 8.69 -7.41
CA MET A 318 10.26 9.51 -7.09
C MET A 318 10.31 10.87 -7.78
N ILE A 319 11.45 11.55 -7.72
CA ILE A 319 11.66 12.86 -8.37
C ILE A 319 11.52 12.74 -9.89
N GLN A 320 11.91 11.61 -10.46
CA GLN A 320 11.93 11.39 -11.91
C GLN A 320 10.64 10.78 -12.48
N GLY A 321 9.75 10.23 -11.64
CA GLY A 321 8.55 9.53 -12.08
C GLY A 321 8.85 8.27 -12.91
N ASN A 322 9.93 7.55 -12.57
CA ASN A 322 10.36 6.32 -13.23
C ASN A 322 10.60 5.20 -12.21
N GLY A 323 11.09 4.03 -12.66
CA GLY A 323 11.35 2.89 -11.78
C GLY A 323 10.12 2.50 -10.99
N HIS A 324 10.26 2.53 -9.66
CA HIS A 324 9.18 2.22 -8.74
C HIS A 324 7.94 3.11 -8.91
N PHE A 325 8.12 4.36 -9.35
CA PHE A 325 7.08 5.39 -9.50
C PHE A 325 6.52 5.47 -10.93
N TYR A 326 6.73 4.44 -11.74
CA TYR A 326 6.36 4.42 -13.17
C TYR A 326 4.88 4.74 -13.45
N TYR A 327 3.96 4.32 -12.57
CA TYR A 327 2.50 4.53 -12.74
C TYR A 327 1.94 5.71 -11.94
N SER A 328 2.76 6.38 -11.11
CA SER A 328 2.29 7.45 -10.22
C SER A 328 2.23 8.83 -10.89
N GLY A 329 2.74 8.98 -12.11
CA GLY A 329 2.73 10.24 -12.84
C GLY A 329 1.32 10.76 -13.15
N ASN A 330 1.05 12.03 -12.90
CA ASN A 330 -0.25 12.68 -13.16
C ASN A 330 -0.34 13.33 -14.56
N ASP A 331 0.63 13.10 -15.43
CA ASP A 331 0.65 13.61 -16.79
C ASP A 331 -0.05 12.66 -17.78
N SER A 332 -0.11 13.06 -19.05
CA SER A 332 -0.71 12.26 -20.11
C SER A 332 -0.02 10.91 -20.32
N GLU A 333 1.29 10.85 -20.04
CA GLU A 333 2.08 9.64 -20.17
C GLU A 333 1.75 8.65 -19.05
N GLY A 334 1.66 9.12 -17.79
CA GLY A 334 1.21 8.33 -16.65
C GLY A 334 -0.22 7.79 -16.86
N LYS A 335 -1.12 8.61 -17.40
CA LYS A 335 -2.47 8.17 -17.78
C LYS A 335 -2.42 7.04 -18.81
N LYS A 336 -1.64 7.21 -19.89
CA LYS A 336 -1.48 6.19 -20.94
C LYS A 336 -0.92 4.88 -20.37
N ARG A 337 0.09 4.94 -19.50
CA ARG A 337 0.65 3.75 -18.82
C ARG A 337 -0.40 3.00 -18.00
N ARG A 338 -1.27 3.72 -17.28
CA ARG A 338 -2.37 3.11 -16.51
C ARG A 338 -3.42 2.45 -17.42
N GLU A 339 -3.73 3.06 -18.56
CA GLU A 339 -4.62 2.46 -19.58
C GLU A 339 -4.02 1.18 -20.18
N GLU A 340 -2.72 1.19 -20.50
CA GLU A 340 -1.98 0.02 -21.00
C GLU A 340 -1.92 -1.11 -19.96
N LEU A 341 -1.68 -0.75 -18.69
CA LEU A 341 -1.71 -1.69 -17.58
C LEU A 341 -3.10 -2.29 -17.38
N ALA A 342 -4.16 -1.48 -17.40
CA ALA A 342 -5.53 -1.96 -17.29
C ALA A 342 -5.89 -2.95 -18.42
N ALA A 343 -5.53 -2.63 -19.66
CA ALA A 343 -5.73 -3.54 -20.80
C ALA A 343 -4.95 -4.85 -20.63
N THR A 344 -3.73 -4.78 -20.09
CA THR A 344 -2.90 -5.95 -19.79
C THR A 344 -3.58 -6.84 -18.73
N LEU A 345 -4.10 -6.25 -17.65
CA LEU A 345 -4.79 -6.99 -16.59
C LEU A 345 -6.08 -7.65 -17.08
N VAL A 346 -6.86 -6.97 -17.94
CA VAL A 346 -8.01 -7.59 -18.61
C VAL A 346 -7.58 -8.75 -19.50
N GLY A 347 -6.48 -8.61 -20.23
CA GLY A 347 -5.87 -9.69 -21.01
C GLY A 347 -5.43 -10.89 -20.17
N MET A 348 -5.13 -10.68 -18.87
CA MET A 348 -4.84 -11.73 -17.89
C MET A 348 -6.10 -12.33 -17.23
N GLY A 349 -7.29 -11.84 -17.58
CA GLY A 349 -8.57 -12.37 -17.12
C GLY A 349 -9.20 -11.63 -15.94
N ILE A 350 -8.71 -10.44 -15.57
CA ILE A 350 -9.38 -9.57 -14.59
C ILE A 350 -10.64 -8.95 -15.23
N LYS A 351 -11.78 -9.02 -14.55
CA LYS A 351 -13.10 -8.61 -15.09
C LYS A 351 -13.84 -7.62 -14.23
#